data_AF-A0A9W5PKZ9-F1
#
_entry.id   AF-A0A9W5PKZ9-F1
#
_cell.length_a   1.000
_cell.length_b   1.000
_cell.length_c   1.000
_cell.angle_alpha   90.00
_cell.angle_beta   90.00
_cell.angle_gamma   90.00
#
_symmetry.space_group_name_H-M   'P 1'
#
loop_
_entity.id
_entity.type
_entity.pdbx_description
1 polymer ?
#
loop_
_entity_poly.entity_id
_entity_poly.type
_entity_poly.pdbx_seq_one_letter_code
_entity_poly.pdbx_strand_id
1 'polypeptide(L)'
;MVKKRDTFQTYLNGEGSQSAIAKKYKLKSRTQLMNWVQKYQETGDISDLRRNNGGNSGLENPLKGCLCTKFNSVEEELEYYKAQVAYLKKRYPNL
;
A
#
# COMPACT_ATOMS: atom_id res chain seq x y z
N MET A 1 19.01 14.55 -13.00
CA MET A 1 18.58 13.82 -11.78
C MET A 1 17.71 14.74 -10.94
N VAL A 2 16.48 14.34 -10.60
CA VAL A 2 15.63 15.12 -9.66
C VAL A 2 16.08 14.79 -8.24
N LYS A 3 16.61 15.78 -7.51
CA LYS A 3 17.06 15.62 -6.13
C LYS A 3 15.86 15.69 -5.18
N LYS A 4 15.32 14.52 -4.81
CA LYS A 4 14.10 14.37 -3.98
C LYS A 4 14.22 15.03 -2.59
N ARG A 5 15.41 14.98 -1.98
CA ARG A 5 15.67 15.62 -0.68
C ARG A 5 15.57 17.13 -0.79
N ASP A 6 16.18 17.72 -1.81
CA ASP A 6 16.14 19.17 -2.03
C ASP A 6 14.72 19.70 -2.21
N THR A 7 13.87 19.00 -2.99
CA THR A 7 12.44 19.32 -3.11
C THR A 7 11.74 19.37 -1.76
N PHE A 8 12.06 18.41 -0.89
CA PHE A 8 11.42 18.25 0.41
C PHE A 8 11.92 19.29 1.42
N GLN A 9 13.23 19.55 1.44
CA GLN A 9 13.85 20.60 2.26
C GLN A 9 13.26 21.98 1.94
N THR A 10 13.11 22.28 0.65
CA THR A 10 12.51 23.55 0.17
C THR A 10 11.05 23.68 0.63
N TYR A 11 10.31 22.57 0.66
CA TYR A 11 8.94 22.53 1.17
C TYR A 11 8.87 22.74 2.68
N LEU A 12 9.74 22.07 3.44
CA LEU A 12 9.82 22.23 4.90
C LEU A 12 10.27 23.64 5.31
N ASN A 13 11.17 24.24 4.55
CA ASN A 13 11.63 25.62 4.75
C ASN A 13 10.55 26.67 4.41
N GLY A 14 9.43 26.27 3.83
CA GLY A 14 8.34 27.18 3.45
C GLY A 14 8.70 28.11 2.27
N GLU A 15 9.70 27.78 1.46
CA GLU A 15 10.20 28.63 0.35
C GLU A 15 9.24 28.74 -0.86
N GLY A 16 7.97 28.37 -0.69
CA GLY A 16 6.94 28.55 -1.70
C GLY A 16 5.78 27.58 -1.58
N SER A 17 4.77 27.77 -2.42
CA SER A 17 3.64 26.86 -2.50
C SER A 17 4.04 25.51 -3.11
N GLN A 18 3.34 24.43 -2.75
CA GLN A 18 3.58 23.08 -3.26
C GLN A 18 3.62 23.03 -4.80
N SER A 19 2.76 23.83 -5.45
CA SER A 19 2.72 23.96 -6.91
C SER A 19 3.94 24.68 -7.49
N ALA A 20 4.47 25.70 -6.81
CA ALA A 20 5.68 26.40 -7.22
C ALA A 20 6.91 25.48 -7.11
N ILE A 21 7.01 24.72 -6.02
CA ILE A 21 8.08 23.75 -5.78
C ILE A 21 8.00 22.62 -6.84
N ALA A 22 6.82 22.09 -7.10
CA ALA A 22 6.63 21.07 -8.14
C ALA A 22 7.10 21.55 -9.52
N LYS A 23 6.81 22.81 -9.88
CA LYS A 23 7.29 23.42 -11.14
C LYS A 23 8.81 23.62 -11.14
N LYS A 24 9.38 24.17 -10.06
CA LYS A 24 10.83 24.42 -9.88
C LYS A 24 11.65 23.14 -10.09
N TYR A 25 11.15 22.02 -9.59
CA TYR A 25 11.82 20.72 -9.66
C TYR A 25 11.29 19.81 -10.78
N LYS A 26 10.45 20.32 -11.68
CA LYS A 26 9.85 19.59 -12.81
C LYS A 26 9.21 18.26 -12.38
N LEU A 27 8.52 18.26 -11.25
CA LEU A 27 7.74 17.11 -10.79
C LEU A 27 6.58 16.86 -11.75
N LYS A 28 6.28 15.59 -12.00
CA LYS A 28 5.19 15.19 -12.90
C LYS A 28 3.82 15.53 -12.30
N SER A 29 3.72 15.61 -10.97
CA SER A 29 2.53 16.06 -10.27
C SER A 29 2.85 16.57 -8.85
N ARG A 30 2.03 17.47 -8.34
CA ARG A 30 2.02 17.89 -6.92
C ARG A 30 1.78 16.72 -5.97
N THR A 31 0.97 15.73 -6.38
CA THR A 31 0.72 14.52 -5.57
C THR A 31 2.00 13.74 -5.28
N GLN A 32 3.01 13.84 -6.15
CA GLN A 32 4.29 13.20 -5.93
C GLN A 32 5.02 13.79 -4.71
N LEU A 33 4.96 15.11 -4.53
CA LEU A 33 5.50 15.79 -3.36
C LEU A 33 4.72 15.41 -2.09
N MET A 34 3.38 15.37 -2.15
CA MET A 34 2.56 15.00 -0.98
C MET A 34 2.83 13.56 -0.52
N ASN A 35 2.95 12.62 -1.46
CA ASN A 35 3.29 11.23 -1.12
C ASN A 35 4.66 11.12 -0.46
N TRP A 36 5.62 11.98 -0.82
CA TRP A 36 6.92 12.03 -0.18
C TRP A 36 6.84 12.57 1.25
N VAL A 37 6.03 13.61 1.48
CA VAL A 37 5.77 14.16 2.82
C VAL A 37 5.13 13.11 3.72
N GLN A 38 4.10 12.44 3.24
CA GLN A 38 3.39 11.42 4.01
C GLN A 38 4.32 10.26 4.40
N LYS A 39 5.06 9.70 3.44
CA LYS A 39 6.04 8.63 3.71
C LYS A 39 7.10 9.05 4.74
N TYR A 40 7.57 10.29 4.65
CA TYR A 40 8.54 10.80 5.62
C TYR A 40 7.97 10.88 7.04
N GLN A 41 6.71 11.28 7.19
CA GLN A 41 6.04 11.28 8.50
C GLN A 41 5.82 9.86 9.06
N GLU A 42 5.61 8.88 8.19
CA GLU A 42 5.36 7.48 8.59
C GLU A 42 6.65 6.69 8.88
N THR A 43 7.70 6.88 8.08
CA THR A 43 8.92 6.04 8.11
C THR A 43 10.14 6.77 8.66
N GLY A 44 10.16 8.11 8.64
CA GLY A 44 11.33 8.91 9.02
C GLY A 44 12.47 8.96 7.99
N ASP A 45 12.34 8.25 6.86
CA ASP A 45 13.31 8.26 5.76
C ASP A 45 12.63 8.33 4.38
N ILE A 46 13.33 8.95 3.42
CA ILE A 46 12.91 9.28 2.05
C ILE A 46 13.45 8.24 1.04
N SER A 47 14.39 7.38 1.46
CA SER A 47 15.07 6.40 0.61
C SER A 47 14.11 5.36 0.00
N ASP A 48 13.11 4.91 0.77
CA ASP A 48 12.16 3.85 0.40
C ASP A 48 10.88 4.33 -0.31
N LEU A 49 10.99 5.36 -1.15
CA LEU A 49 9.93 5.80 -2.06
C LEU A 49 9.77 4.90 -3.28
N ARG A 50 9.97 3.58 -3.11
CA ARG A 50 9.59 2.60 -4.13
C ARG A 50 8.08 2.72 -4.30
N ARG A 51 7.67 2.89 -5.56
CA ARG A 51 6.30 3.05 -6.05
C ARG A 51 5.35 2.14 -5.26
N ASN A 52 4.60 2.69 -4.30
CA ASN A 52 3.35 2.07 -3.86
C ASN A 52 2.36 2.26 -5.02
N ASN A 53 2.52 1.43 -6.06
CA ASN A 53 1.33 1.00 -6.77
C ASN A 53 0.43 0.36 -5.72
N GLY A 54 -0.88 0.61 -5.79
CA GLY A 54 -1.87 -0.03 -4.92
C GLY A 54 -1.85 -1.55 -5.09
N GLY A 55 -0.88 -2.20 -4.45
CA GLY A 55 -0.84 -3.62 -4.25
C GLY A 55 -1.52 -3.89 -2.93
N ASN A 56 -2.78 -4.30 -3.00
CA ASN A 56 -3.22 -5.43 -2.18
C ASN A 56 -2.17 -6.53 -2.33
N SER A 57 -1.10 -6.48 -1.54
CA SER A 57 0.02 -7.41 -1.60
C SER A 57 0.27 -7.83 -0.17
N GLY A 58 -0.47 -8.87 0.18
CA GLY A 58 -0.53 -9.37 1.55
C GLY A 58 -1.77 -10.20 1.84
N LEU A 59 -2.40 -10.79 0.82
CA LEU A 59 -2.78 -12.22 0.74
C LEU A 59 -3.97 -12.40 -0.20
N GLU A 60 -3.72 -13.10 -1.30
CA GLU A 60 -4.78 -13.68 -2.11
C GLU A 60 -5.50 -14.71 -1.22
N ASN A 61 -6.62 -14.35 -0.60
CA ASN A 61 -7.52 -15.36 -0.05
C ASN A 61 -7.94 -16.26 -1.24
N PRO A 62 -7.74 -17.58 -1.19
CA PRO A 62 -8.21 -18.50 -2.23
C PRO A 62 -9.71 -18.36 -2.54
N LEU A 63 -10.47 -17.77 -1.61
CA LEU A 63 -11.91 -17.55 -1.67
C LEU A 63 -12.30 -16.17 -2.20
N LYS A 64 -11.34 -15.29 -2.57
CA LYS A 64 -11.65 -13.98 -3.13
C LYS A 64 -12.14 -14.15 -4.58
N GLY A 65 -13.45 -14.05 -4.75
CA GLY A 65 -14.14 -14.27 -6.03
C GLY A 65 -15.34 -15.21 -5.90
N CYS A 66 -15.37 -16.06 -4.88
CA CYS A 66 -16.47 -16.97 -4.60
C CYS A 66 -16.95 -16.78 -3.16
N LEU A 67 -17.70 -15.70 -2.90
CA LEU A 67 -18.47 -15.59 -1.65
C LEU A 67 -19.82 -16.28 -1.85
N CYS A 68 -19.84 -17.61 -1.83
CA CYS A 68 -21.04 -18.33 -1.44
C CYS A 68 -21.13 -18.23 0.09
N THR A 69 -21.82 -17.21 0.60
CA THR A 69 -22.17 -17.09 2.03
C THR A 69 -23.55 -17.66 2.34
N LYS A 70 -24.18 -18.29 1.34
CA LYS A 70 -25.47 -18.97 1.41
C LYS A 70 -25.28 -20.41 0.96
N PHE A 71 -24.79 -21.23 1.87
CA PHE A 71 -24.63 -22.67 1.63
C PHE A 71 -26.02 -23.29 1.45
N ASN A 72 -26.21 -24.08 0.40
CA ASN A 72 -27.49 -24.77 0.18
C ASN A 72 -27.56 -26.10 0.95
N SER A 73 -26.43 -26.56 1.51
CA SER A 73 -26.32 -27.77 2.32
C SER A 73 -25.18 -27.68 3.34
N VAL A 74 -25.26 -28.48 4.40
CA VAL A 74 -24.31 -28.49 5.53
C VAL A 74 -22.93 -29.02 5.10
N GLU A 75 -22.90 -29.88 4.10
CA GLU A 75 -21.67 -30.45 3.53
C GLU A 75 -20.81 -29.38 2.85
N GLU A 76 -21.45 -28.45 2.14
CA GLU A 76 -20.80 -27.31 1.46
C GLU A 76 -20.17 -26.34 2.48
N GLU A 77 -20.87 -26.11 3.59
CA GLU A 77 -20.38 -25.29 4.71
C GLU A 77 -19.15 -25.92 5.38
N LEU A 78 -19.14 -27.24 5.59
CA LEU A 78 -17.99 -27.96 6.13
C LEU A 78 -16.78 -27.87 5.21
N GLU A 79 -16.98 -28.01 3.90
CA GLU A 79 -15.91 -27.88 2.91
C GLU A 79 -15.31 -26.47 2.93
N TYR A 80 -16.14 -25.44 3.06
CA TYR A 80 -15.71 -24.06 3.24
C TYR A 80 -14.86 -23.85 4.49
N TYR A 81 -15.31 -24.30 5.67
CA TYR A 81 -14.52 -24.17 6.89
C TYR A 81 -13.22 -24.99 6.84
N LYS A 82 -13.24 -26.18 6.23
CA LYS A 82 -12.03 -27.00 6.03
C LYS A 82 -11.02 -26.27 5.14
N ALA A 83 -11.46 -25.63 4.07
CA ALA A 83 -10.62 -24.82 3.20
C ALA A 83 -10.03 -23.60 3.93
N GLN A 84 -10.83 -22.93 4.78
CA GLN A 84 -10.33 -21.84 5.62
C GLN A 84 -9.24 -22.31 6.60
N VAL A 85 -9.48 -23.42 7.30
CA VAL A 85 -8.52 -23.97 8.26
C VAL A 85 -7.24 -24.42 7.55
N ALA A 86 -7.35 -25.07 6.40
CA ALA A 86 -6.20 -25.48 5.60
C ALA A 86 -5.36 -24.27 5.15
N TYR A 87 -6.01 -23.19 4.74
CA TYR A 87 -5.33 -21.93 4.42
C TYR A 87 -4.59 -21.34 5.64
N LEU A 88 -5.22 -21.35 6.82
CA LEU A 88 -4.60 -20.84 8.04
C LEU A 88 -3.41 -21.71 8.50
N LYS A 89 -3.55 -23.03 8.50
CA LYS A 89 -2.47 -23.98 8.83
C LYS A 89 -1.28 -23.86 7.88
N LYS A 90 -1.55 -23.68 6.57
CA LYS A 90 -0.49 -23.44 5.57
C LYS A 90 0.28 -22.14 5.83
N ARG A 91 -0.41 -21.13 6.36
CA ARG A 91 0.19 -19.81 6.63
C ARG A 91 0.95 -19.75 7.95
N TYR A 92 0.47 -20.46 8.96
CA TYR A 92 1.06 -20.50 10.29
C TYR A 92 1.39 -21.95 10.64
N PRO A 93 2.53 -22.47 10.16
CA PRO A 93 2.94 -23.85 10.44
C PRO A 93 3.29 -24.09 11.91
N ASN A 94 3.41 -23.02 12.70
CA ASN A 94 3.72 -23.05 14.13
C ASN A 94 2.48 -22.77 15.02
N LEU A 95 1.27 -22.87 14.45
CA LEU A 95 -0.01 -22.81 15.17
C LEU A 95 -0.51 -24.23 15.44
#